data_AF-A0A662U711-F1
#
_entry.id   AF-A0A662U711-F1
#
_cell.length_a   1.000
_cell.length_b   1.000
_cell.length_c   1.000
_cell.angle_alpha   90.00
_cell.angle_beta   90.00
_cell.angle_gamma   90.00
#
_symmetry.space_group_name_H-M   'P 1'
#
loop_
_entity.id
_entity.type
_entity.pdbx_description
1 polymer ?
#
loop_
_entity_poly.entity_id
_entity_poly.type
_entity_poly.pdbx_seq_one_letter_code
_entity_poly.pdbx_strand_id
1 'polypeptide(L)'
;MDTKILVRIHKDGVHCWPGQTKYPELAQLHMHHFVILFQVETTGSREIEFKRLRDAVMEAMDNKFGYSLWNFGAMSCEDIATFVAWIVRSLLGEEREVTVTVWEDDEGCAGSVKYERGEPIENLPRPERRPESRSYSA
;
A
#
# COMPACT_ATOMS: atom_id res chain seq x y z
N MET A 1 -26.09 -6.04 -11.33
CA MET A 1 -25.59 -6.79 -10.16
C MET A 1 -24.19 -6.28 -9.95
N ASP A 2 -23.95 -5.58 -8.85
CA ASP A 2 -22.63 -5.09 -8.55
C ASP A 2 -21.78 -6.27 -8.12
N THR A 3 -20.64 -6.43 -8.77
CA THR A 3 -19.68 -7.50 -8.47
C THR A 3 -18.38 -6.88 -8.01
N LYS A 4 -17.70 -7.57 -7.10
CA LYS A 4 -16.46 -7.10 -6.51
C LYS A 4 -15.31 -7.94 -7.04
N ILE A 5 -14.29 -7.26 -7.56
CA ILE A 5 -13.03 -7.91 -7.90
C ILE A 5 -12.11 -7.83 -6.69
N LEU A 6 -11.37 -8.89 -6.42
CA LEU A 6 -10.39 -8.96 -5.35
C LEU A 6 -9.03 -9.26 -5.97
N VAL A 7 -8.05 -8.40 -5.68
CA VAL A 7 -6.67 -8.57 -6.17
C VAL A 7 -5.76 -8.68 -4.97
N ARG A 8 -4.86 -9.67 -5.02
CA ARG A 8 -3.84 -9.92 -4.00
C ARG A 8 -2.46 -9.66 -4.58
N ILE A 9 -1.66 -8.92 -3.82
CA ILE A 9 -0.25 -8.66 -4.07
C ILE A 9 0.56 -9.18 -2.88
N HIS A 10 1.72 -9.76 -3.18
CA HIS A 10 2.74 -10.16 -2.23
C HIS A 10 4.05 -9.52 -2.64
N LYS A 11 4.71 -8.84 -1.71
CA LYS A 11 5.99 -8.20 -1.99
C LYS A 11 6.76 -7.94 -0.69
N ASP A 12 8.06 -8.21 -0.74
CA ASP A 12 8.95 -7.87 0.37
C ASP A 12 9.16 -6.36 0.44
N GLY A 13 9.18 -5.84 1.65
CA GLY A 13 9.43 -4.43 1.88
C GLY A 13 10.05 -4.17 3.25
N VAL A 14 10.37 -2.91 3.48
CA VAL A 14 10.89 -2.41 4.75
C VAL A 14 10.14 -1.19 5.21
N HIS A 15 9.88 -1.10 6.50
CA HIS A 15 9.35 0.10 7.13
C HIS A 15 9.76 0.16 8.61
N CYS A 16 9.28 1.18 9.32
CA CYS A 16 9.50 1.38 10.75
C CYS A 16 8.38 2.24 11.33
N TRP A 17 8.24 2.20 12.64
CA TRP A 17 7.40 3.10 13.42
C TRP A 17 8.25 4.04 14.29
N PRO A 18 8.60 5.24 13.78
CA PRO A 18 9.49 6.16 14.49
C PRO A 18 8.92 6.61 15.84
N GLY A 19 9.79 6.76 16.83
CA GLY A 19 9.41 7.28 18.16
C GLY A 19 8.78 6.26 19.10
N GLN A 20 8.64 4.99 18.69
CA GLN A 20 8.20 3.93 19.59
C GLN A 20 9.25 3.64 20.67
N THR A 21 8.89 3.80 21.93
CA THR A 21 9.75 3.54 23.09
C THR A 21 9.45 2.21 23.77
N LYS A 22 8.23 1.69 23.61
CA LYS A 22 7.79 0.43 24.21
C LYS A 22 8.36 -0.80 23.49
N TYR A 23 8.51 -0.70 22.17
CA TYR A 23 9.04 -1.74 21.27
C TYR A 23 10.14 -1.12 20.39
N PRO A 24 11.36 -0.94 20.92
CA PRO A 24 12.44 -0.22 20.24
C PRO A 24 12.83 -0.81 18.88
N GLU A 25 12.66 -2.12 18.70
CA GLU A 25 12.85 -2.84 17.45
C GLU A 25 11.99 -2.28 16.32
N LEU A 26 10.77 -1.82 16.62
CA LEU A 26 9.87 -1.23 15.64
C LEU A 26 10.32 0.15 15.17
N ALA A 27 11.16 0.85 15.94
CA ALA A 27 11.65 2.18 15.58
C ALA A 27 12.75 2.16 14.51
N GLN A 28 13.35 0.99 14.28
CA GLN A 28 14.37 0.77 13.26
C GLN A 28 13.75 0.21 11.98
N LEU A 29 14.38 0.48 10.84
CA LEU A 29 13.93 -0.05 9.57
C LEU A 29 14.11 -1.57 9.56
N HIS A 30 13.03 -2.32 9.38
CA HIS A 30 13.03 -3.79 9.39
C HIS A 30 12.18 -4.37 8.27
N MET A 31 12.43 -5.64 7.98
CA MET A 31 11.87 -6.38 6.83
C MET A 31 10.51 -6.97 7.16
N HIS A 32 9.62 -6.96 6.16
CA HIS A 32 8.28 -7.53 6.19
C HIS A 32 7.94 -8.22 4.87
N HIS A 33 7.00 -9.16 4.95
CA HIS A 33 6.42 -9.84 3.81
C HIS A 33 5.02 -9.29 3.55
N PHE A 34 4.95 -8.11 2.93
CA PHE A 34 3.68 -7.41 2.77
C PHE A 34 2.71 -8.20 1.90
N VAL A 35 1.50 -8.37 2.42
CA VAL A 35 0.33 -8.79 1.66
C VAL A 35 -0.57 -7.58 1.49
N ILE A 36 -0.94 -7.27 0.26
CA ILE A 36 -1.89 -6.19 -0.04
C ILE A 36 -3.07 -6.81 -0.75
N LEU A 37 -4.25 -6.70 -0.15
CA LEU A 37 -5.52 -7.03 -0.78
C LEU A 37 -6.25 -5.75 -1.09
N PHE A 38 -6.71 -5.60 -2.33
CA PHE A 38 -7.64 -4.54 -2.66
C PHE A 38 -8.85 -5.09 -3.39
N GLN A 39 -9.99 -4.49 -3.07
CA GLN A 39 -11.29 -4.82 -3.61
C GLN A 39 -11.86 -3.61 -4.33
N VAL A 40 -12.40 -3.83 -5.53
CA VAL A 40 -13.03 -2.76 -6.32
C VAL A 40 -14.39 -3.21 -6.84
N GLU A 41 -15.35 -2.29 -6.84
CA GLU A 41 -16.66 -2.50 -7.46
C GLU A 41 -16.61 -2.45 -8.99
N THR A 42 -17.31 -3.38 -9.62
CA THR A 42 -17.48 -3.47 -11.08
C THR A 42 -18.95 -3.71 -11.43
N THR A 43 -19.35 -3.13 -12.56
CA THR A 43 -20.73 -3.18 -13.08
C THR A 43 -20.94 -4.31 -14.07
N GLY A 44 -19.86 -4.93 -14.58
CA GLY A 44 -19.93 -5.98 -15.58
C GLY A 44 -18.78 -6.99 -15.52
N SER A 45 -19.02 -8.17 -16.10
CA SER A 45 -18.00 -9.21 -16.23
C SER A 45 -16.84 -8.72 -17.09
N ARG A 46 -15.61 -8.85 -16.58
CA ARG A 46 -14.36 -8.47 -17.28
C ARG A 46 -14.30 -7.02 -17.73
N GLU A 47 -15.09 -6.13 -17.11
CA GLU A 47 -14.95 -4.68 -17.27
C GLU A 47 -13.51 -4.22 -16.96
N ILE A 48 -12.92 -4.86 -15.95
CA ILE A 48 -11.52 -4.69 -15.56
C ILE A 48 -10.81 -6.02 -15.80
N GLU A 49 -9.68 -5.97 -16.51
CA GLU A 49 -8.78 -7.13 -16.59
C GLU A 49 -7.91 -7.15 -15.32
N PHE A 50 -8.10 -8.18 -14.48
CA PHE A 50 -7.55 -8.22 -13.11
C PHE A 50 -6.03 -8.27 -13.07
N LYS A 51 -5.41 -9.00 -13.99
CA LYS A 51 -3.96 -9.09 -14.10
C LYS A 51 -3.39 -7.74 -14.52
N ARG A 52 -4.01 -7.04 -15.48
CA ARG A 52 -3.55 -5.71 -15.90
C ARG A 52 -3.67 -4.69 -14.78
N LEU A 53 -4.77 -4.69 -14.02
CA LEU A 53 -4.90 -3.81 -12.86
C LEU A 53 -3.84 -4.13 -11.79
N ARG A 54 -3.65 -5.42 -11.47
CA ARG A 54 -2.59 -5.85 -10.54
C ARG A 54 -1.21 -5.36 -10.98
N ASP A 55 -0.86 -5.58 -12.25
CA ASP A 55 0.45 -5.24 -12.77
C ASP A 55 0.67 -3.72 -12.81
N ALA A 56 -0.36 -2.94 -13.15
CA ALA A 56 -0.29 -1.48 -13.12
C ALA A 56 -0.13 -0.92 -11.68
N VAL A 57 -0.83 -1.50 -10.70
CA VAL A 57 -0.65 -1.14 -9.29
C VAL A 57 0.76 -1.51 -8.81
N MET A 58 1.24 -2.72 -9.14
CA MET A 58 2.61 -3.16 -8.84
C MET A 58 3.65 -2.21 -9.43
N GLU A 59 3.52 -1.85 -10.71
CA GLU A 59 4.44 -0.93 -11.39
C GLU A 59 4.44 0.46 -10.74
N ALA A 60 3.28 0.99 -10.37
CA ALA A 60 3.19 2.27 -9.66
C ALA A 60 3.88 2.21 -8.29
N MET A 61 3.71 1.12 -7.55
CA MET A 61 4.37 0.89 -6.27
C MET A 61 5.89 0.72 -6.44
N ASP A 62 6.35 -0.06 -7.42
CA ASP A 62 7.77 -0.28 -7.73
C ASP A 62 8.46 1.04 -8.10
N ASN A 63 7.82 1.84 -8.95
CA ASN A 63 8.33 3.17 -9.34
C ASN A 63 8.43 4.14 -8.15
N LYS A 64 7.56 3.98 -7.15
CA LYS A 64 7.51 4.86 -5.98
C LYS A 64 8.45 4.43 -4.87
N PHE A 65 8.50 3.13 -4.57
CA PHE A 65 9.12 2.57 -3.37
C PHE A 65 10.33 1.68 -3.65
N GLY A 66 10.60 1.33 -4.91
CA GLY A 66 11.74 0.52 -5.34
C GLY A 66 11.33 -0.80 -6.00
N TYR A 67 12.03 -1.20 -7.06
CA TYR A 67 11.63 -2.38 -7.86
C TYR A 67 11.90 -3.72 -7.16
N SER A 68 13.07 -3.90 -6.55
CA SER A 68 13.43 -5.16 -5.89
C SER A 68 12.77 -5.31 -4.52
N LEU A 69 12.74 -4.22 -3.76
CA LEU A 69 12.29 -4.15 -2.37
C LEU A 69 11.56 -2.82 -2.17
N TRP A 70 10.36 -2.85 -1.60
CA TRP A 70 9.62 -1.62 -1.30
C TRP A 70 10.12 -0.99 -0.01
N ASN A 71 10.57 0.27 -0.07
CA ASN A 71 10.93 1.03 1.11
C ASN A 71 9.81 2.03 1.47
N PHE A 72 8.99 1.66 2.44
CA PHE A 72 7.87 2.46 2.94
C PHE A 72 8.28 3.46 4.03
N GLY A 73 9.52 3.40 4.52
CA GLY A 73 10.03 4.34 5.51
C GLY A 73 9.22 4.30 6.80
N ALA A 74 8.54 5.40 7.14
CA ALA A 74 7.75 5.54 8.35
C ALA A 74 6.24 5.30 8.17
N MET A 75 5.82 4.88 6.98
CA MET A 75 4.39 4.68 6.68
C MET A 75 3.82 3.50 7.48
N SER A 76 2.64 3.68 8.07
CA SER A 76 1.87 2.58 8.66
C SER A 76 1.19 1.72 7.58
N CYS A 77 0.65 0.56 7.97
CA CYS A 77 -0.25 -0.22 7.10
C CYS A 77 -1.38 0.62 6.51
N GLU A 78 -2.02 1.48 7.30
CA GLU A 78 -3.12 2.35 6.86
C GLU A 78 -2.64 3.40 5.85
N ASP A 79 -1.44 3.94 6.03
CA ASP A 79 -0.84 4.86 5.06
C ASP A 79 -0.59 4.15 3.72
N ILE A 80 -0.02 2.94 3.77
CA ILE A 80 0.21 2.10 2.58
C ILE A 80 -1.13 1.79 1.91
N ALA A 81 -2.15 1.41 2.69
CA ALA A 81 -3.48 1.10 2.19
C ALA A 81 -4.14 2.30 1.50
N THR A 82 -4.00 3.49 2.09
CA THR A 82 -4.45 4.78 1.52
C THR A 82 -3.77 5.06 0.19
N PHE A 83 -2.46 4.87 0.11
CA PHE A 83 -1.69 5.11 -1.11
C PHE A 83 -2.10 4.14 -2.24
N VAL A 84 -2.30 2.87 -1.93
CA VAL A 84 -2.79 1.87 -2.89
C VAL A 84 -4.21 2.20 -3.35
N ALA A 85 -5.10 2.62 -2.44
CA ALA A 85 -6.46 3.03 -2.80
C ALA A 85 -6.44 4.20 -3.80
N TRP A 86 -5.54 5.16 -3.59
CA TRP A 86 -5.32 6.27 -4.52
C TRP A 86 -4.82 5.81 -5.90
N ILE A 87 -3.85 4.90 -5.97
CA ILE A 87 -3.39 4.34 -7.26
C ILE A 87 -4.56 3.67 -7.99
N VAL A 88 -5.27 2.77 -7.28
CA VAL A 88 -6.37 2.00 -7.87
C VAL A 88 -7.45 2.93 -8.43
N ARG A 89 -7.84 3.97 -7.70
CA ARG A 89 -8.79 4.98 -8.19
C ARG A 89 -8.25 5.82 -9.33
N SER A 90 -6.99 6.23 -9.28
CA SER A 90 -6.37 6.97 -10.37
C SER A 90 -6.37 6.17 -11.69
N LEU A 91 -6.21 4.85 -11.60
CA LEU A 91 -6.23 3.95 -12.76
C LEU A 91 -7.65 3.68 -13.29
N LEU A 92 -8.66 3.69 -12.42
CA LEU A 92 -10.02 3.25 -12.76
C LEU A 92 -11.08 4.37 -12.80
N GLY A 93 -10.70 5.59 -12.43
CA GLY A 93 -11.58 6.73 -12.17
C GLY A 93 -11.91 6.89 -10.69
N GLU A 94 -12.01 8.14 -10.22
CA GLU A 94 -12.17 8.51 -8.80
C GLU A 94 -13.52 8.09 -8.17
N GLU A 95 -14.47 7.60 -8.98
CA GLU A 95 -15.83 7.28 -8.53
C GLU A 95 -16.00 5.84 -7.99
N ARG A 96 -14.98 4.98 -7.99
CA ARG A 96 -15.21 3.58 -7.56
C ARG A 96 -15.08 3.39 -6.06
N GLU A 97 -15.96 2.59 -5.45
CA GLU A 97 -15.72 2.05 -4.11
C GLU A 97 -14.43 1.22 -4.15
N VAL A 98 -13.51 1.49 -3.22
CA VAL A 98 -12.28 0.72 -3.06
C VAL A 98 -12.08 0.41 -1.58
N THR A 99 -11.72 -0.84 -1.28
CA THR A 99 -11.27 -1.26 0.04
C THR A 99 -9.88 -1.82 -0.11
N VAL A 100 -8.96 -1.39 0.74
CA VAL A 100 -7.59 -1.90 0.76
C VAL A 100 -7.28 -2.39 2.16
N THR A 101 -6.62 -3.52 2.25
CA THR A 101 -6.10 -4.10 3.48
C THR A 101 -4.65 -4.48 3.26
N VAL A 102 -3.79 -4.14 4.23
CA VAL A 102 -2.36 -4.39 4.20
C VAL A 102 -1.99 -5.17 5.46
N TRP A 103 -1.26 -6.26 5.27
CA TRP A 103 -0.64 -7.05 6.33
C TRP A 103 0.87 -6.89 6.20
N GLU A 104 1.55 -6.62 7.30
CA GLU A 104 3.02 -6.57 7.40
C GLU A 104 3.62 -8.00 7.41
N ASP A 105 2.87 -8.99 7.90
CA ASP A 105 3.39 -10.33 8.20
C ASP A 105 2.26 -11.39 8.14
N ASP A 106 2.60 -12.65 8.42
CA ASP A 106 1.63 -13.71 8.68
C ASP A 106 1.10 -13.73 10.13
N GLU A 107 1.47 -12.74 10.95
CA GLU A 107 1.12 -12.60 12.37
C GLU A 107 -0.36 -12.27 12.63
N GLY A 108 -1.16 -12.06 11.57
CA GLY A 108 -2.62 -11.94 11.66
C GLY A 108 -3.16 -10.54 11.96
N CYS A 109 -2.30 -9.52 11.96
CA CYS A 109 -2.70 -8.11 12.09
C CYS A 109 -2.66 -7.39 10.73
N ALA A 110 -3.56 -6.42 10.53
CA ALA A 110 -3.65 -5.65 9.30
C ALA A 110 -4.21 -4.24 9.55
N GLY A 111 -3.73 -3.28 8.75
CA GLY A 111 -4.41 -2.00 8.57
C GLY A 111 -5.35 -2.05 7.36
N SER A 112 -6.51 -1.39 7.44
CA SER A 112 -7.47 -1.35 6.35
C SER A 112 -8.12 0.01 6.21
N VAL A 113 -8.37 0.42 4.97
CA VAL A 113 -9.11 1.63 4.62
C VAL A 113 -10.21 1.27 3.62
N LYS A 114 -11.33 1.99 3.71
CA LYS A 114 -12.42 1.94 2.74
C LYS A 114 -12.72 3.35 2.28
N TYR A 115 -12.86 3.52 0.97
CA TYR A 115 -13.35 4.76 0.37
C TYR A 115 -14.60 4.48 -0.45
N GLU A 116 -15.67 5.20 -0.12
CA GLU A 116 -16.97 5.11 -0.79
C GLU A 116 -16.94 5.84 -2.13
N ARG A 117 -17.80 5.46 -3.08
CA ARG A 117 -17.92 6.11 -4.40
C ARG A 117 -17.96 7.64 -4.30
N GLY A 118 -17.01 8.31 -4.95
CA GLY A 118 -16.93 9.78 -5.00
C GLY A 118 -16.35 10.46 -3.75
N GLU A 119 -16.04 9.70 -2.69
CA GLU A 119 -15.33 10.22 -1.51
C GLU A 119 -13.89 10.63 -1.91
N PRO A 120 -13.40 11.82 -1.57
CA PRO A 120 -12.03 12.20 -1.88
C PRO A 120 -11.03 11.40 -1.03
N ILE A 121 -9.86 11.06 -1.62
CA ILE A 121 -8.72 10.57 -0.84
C ILE A 121 -7.82 11.76 -0.54
N GLU A 122 -7.98 12.32 0.66
CA GLU A 122 -7.19 13.45 1.13
C GLU A 122 -5.88 12.99 1.80
N ASN A 123 -4.93 13.92 1.94
CA ASN A 123 -3.70 13.73 2.72
C ASN A 123 -2.87 12.49 2.33
N LEU A 124 -2.61 12.30 1.03
CA LEU A 124 -1.80 11.19 0.54
C LEU A 124 -0.48 11.08 1.31
N PRO A 125 -0.24 9.94 1.99
CA PRO A 125 0.98 9.72 2.74
C PRO A 125 2.17 9.84 1.79
N ARG A 126 3.17 10.60 2.21
CA ARG A 126 4.44 10.69 1.49
C ARG A 126 5.46 9.97 2.33
N PRO A 127 6.22 9.02 1.78
CA PRO A 127 7.33 8.44 2.52
C PRO A 127 8.26 9.60 2.89
N GLU A 128 8.43 9.84 4.20
CA GLU A 128 9.47 10.74 4.67
C GLU A 128 10.80 10.14 4.21
N ARG A 129 11.46 10.81 3.26
CA ARG A 129 12.86 10.49 2.99
C ARG A 129 13.60 10.79 4.28
N ARG A 130 14.01 9.75 5.03
CA ARG A 130 15.02 9.96 6.07
C ARG A 130 16.21 10.62 5.36
N PRO A 131 16.73 11.75 5.86
CA PRO A 131 17.97 12.30 5.32
C PRO A 131 19.00 11.18 5.36
N GLU A 132 19.68 10.94 4.24
CA GLU A 132 20.73 9.92 4.12
C GLU A 132 21.58 10.00 5.38
N SER A 133 21.58 8.91 6.16
CA SER A 133 22.46 8.80 7.32
C SER A 133 23.86 9.11 6.83
N ARG A 134 24.45 10.19 7.37
CA ARG A 134 25.82 10.61 7.09
C ARG A 134 26.70 9.37 6.99
N SER A 135 27.40 9.25 5.87
CA SER A 135 28.46 8.29 5.62
C SER A 135 29.20 7.95 6.90
N TYR A 136 29.10 6.70 7.36
CA TYR A 136 30.09 6.17 8.28
C TYR A 136 31.41 6.19 7.52
N SER A 137 32.28 7.13 7.89
CA SER A 137 33.68 7.09 7.50
C SER A 137 34.28 5.87 8.18
N ALA A 138 34.92 5.03 7.36
CA ALA A 138 35.75 3.91 7.81
C ALA A 138 36.88 4.37 8.73
#